data_AF-A0A7L4QVP9-F1
#
_entry.id   AF-A0A7L4QVP9-F1
#
_cell.length_a   1.000
_cell.length_b   1.000
_cell.length_c   1.000
_cell.angle_alpha   90.00
_cell.angle_beta   90.00
_cell.angle_gamma   90.00
#
_symmetry.space_group_name_H-M   'P 1'
#
loop_
_entity.id
_entity.type
_entity.pdbx_description
1 polymer ?
#
loop_
_entity_poly.entity_id
_entity_poly.type
_entity_poly.pdbx_seq_one_letter_code
_entity_poly.pdbx_strand_id
1 'polypeptide(L)'
;MTDRLPELLAPAGSMDALRAAVNAGADAVYLGGKKFGARTFAPNFTDEELAAAIGYAHLRGVRVYVTVNTLVHDRELPALA
;
A
#
# COMPACT_ATOMS: atom_id res chain seq x y z
N MET A 1 -6.93 29.82 10.66
CA MET A 1 -6.22 28.52 10.54
C MET A 1 -6.10 28.26 9.06
N THR A 2 -4.91 27.98 8.54
CA THR A 2 -4.78 27.55 7.14
C THR A 2 -5.42 26.17 7.04
N ASP A 3 -6.66 26.10 6.55
CA ASP A 3 -7.38 24.85 6.34
C ASP A 3 -6.70 24.08 5.21
N ARG A 4 -5.67 23.32 5.57
CA ARG A 4 -5.02 22.38 4.65
C ARG A 4 -5.92 21.16 4.56
N LEU A 5 -6.46 20.90 3.37
CA LEU A 5 -7.23 19.69 3.09
C LEU A 5 -6.45 18.46 3.57
N PRO A 6 -7.06 17.57 4.38
CA PRO A 6 -6.45 16.32 4.79
C PRO A 6 -6.13 15.43 3.59
N GLU A 7 -5.11 14.59 3.72
CA GLU A 7 -4.80 13.54 2.75
C GLU A 7 -5.85 12.43 2.80
N LEU A 8 -6.46 12.12 1.66
CA LEU A 8 -7.35 10.97 1.51
C LEU A 8 -6.54 9.70 1.27
N LEU A 9 -6.28 8.96 2.34
CA LEU A 9 -5.61 7.68 2.32
C LEU A 9 -6.61 6.52 2.25
N ALA A 10 -6.63 5.79 1.14
CA ALA A 10 -7.57 4.69 0.90
C ALA A 10 -6.91 3.29 1.05
N PRO A 11 -7.63 2.28 1.59
CA PRO A 11 -7.18 0.89 1.57
C PRO A 11 -7.19 0.30 0.15
N ALA A 12 -6.13 -0.41 -0.21
CA ALA A 12 -6.08 -1.23 -1.42
C ALA A 12 -5.66 -2.67 -1.08
N GLY A 13 -6.63 -3.58 -1.07
CA GLY A 13 -6.40 -5.02 -0.84
C GLY A 13 -6.30 -5.85 -2.12
N SER A 14 -6.40 -5.23 -3.30
CA SER A 14 -6.27 -5.88 -4.60
C SER A 14 -6.00 -4.82 -5.68
N MET A 15 -5.56 -5.24 -6.87
CA MET A 15 -5.39 -4.32 -8.01
C MET A 15 -6.69 -3.61 -8.41
N ASP A 16 -7.84 -4.25 -8.27
CA ASP A 16 -9.13 -3.62 -8.59
C ASP A 16 -9.52 -2.57 -7.54
N ALA A 17 -9.29 -2.85 -6.25
CA ALA A 17 -9.49 -1.87 -5.19
C ALA A 17 -8.54 -0.68 -5.33
N LEU A 18 -7.28 -0.93 -5.68
CA LEU A 18 -6.29 0.11 -6.01
C LEU A 18 -6.80 1.03 -7.13
N ARG A 19 -7.21 0.45 -8.26
CA ARG A 19 -7.74 1.20 -9.40
C ARG A 19 -8.96 2.01 -9.02
N ALA A 20 -9.88 1.42 -8.25
CA ALA A 20 -11.08 2.12 -7.78
C ALA A 20 -10.73 3.32 -6.90
N ALA A 21 -9.83 3.14 -5.92
CA ALA A 21 -9.39 4.22 -5.03
C ALA A 21 -8.72 5.37 -5.79
N VAL A 22 -7.80 5.04 -6.70
CA VAL A 22 -7.09 6.02 -7.53
C VAL A 22 -8.07 6.79 -8.43
N ASN A 23 -8.99 6.09 -9.11
CA ASN A 23 -9.98 6.73 -9.98
C ASN A 23 -11.01 7.56 -9.19
N ALA A 24 -11.25 7.24 -7.92
CA ALA A 24 -12.11 8.01 -7.03
C ALA A 24 -11.44 9.27 -6.45
N GLY A 25 -10.15 9.51 -6.76
CA GLY A 25 -9.44 10.71 -6.34
C GLY A 25 -8.74 10.59 -4.99
N ALA A 26 -8.33 9.38 -4.58
CA ALA A 26 -7.46 9.22 -3.41
C ALA A 26 -6.11 9.91 -3.63
N ASP A 27 -5.63 10.65 -2.62
CA ASP A 27 -4.28 11.24 -2.62
C ASP A 27 -3.20 10.18 -2.40
N ALA A 28 -3.56 9.12 -1.69
CA ALA A 28 -2.68 8.00 -1.39
C ALA A 28 -3.45 6.70 -1.16
N VAL A 29 -2.75 5.58 -1.29
CA VAL A 29 -3.25 4.25 -0.99
C VAL A 29 -2.32 3.55 -0.01
N TYR A 30 -2.87 2.71 0.88
CA TYR A 30 -2.08 1.75 1.63
C TYR A 30 -2.42 0.32 1.23
N LEU A 31 -1.38 -0.50 1.11
CA LEU A 31 -1.46 -1.89 0.66
C LEU A 31 -0.36 -2.72 1.32
N GLY A 32 -0.55 -4.04 1.35
CA GLY A 32 0.38 -4.97 1.97
C GLY A 32 0.90 -5.99 0.97
N GLY A 33 2.18 -6.36 1.13
CA GLY A 33 2.76 -7.51 0.47
C GLY A 33 2.43 -8.83 1.19
N LYS A 34 2.87 -9.95 0.62
CA LYS A 34 2.70 -11.28 1.24
C LYS A 34 3.53 -11.47 2.52
N LYS A 35 4.56 -10.66 2.74
CA LYS A 35 5.44 -10.71 3.92
C LYS A 35 5.05 -9.61 4.91
N PHE A 36 5.35 -9.84 6.19
CA PHE A 36 5.22 -8.84 7.28
C PHE A 36 3.81 -8.24 7.47
N GLY A 37 2.79 -8.99 7.04
CA GLY A 37 1.38 -8.67 7.20
C GLY A 37 0.75 -9.51 8.32
N ALA A 38 -0.06 -8.91 9.19
CA ALA A 38 -0.74 -9.63 10.28
C ALA A 38 -1.84 -10.61 9.80
N ARG A 39 -2.17 -10.59 8.51
CA ARG A 39 -3.20 -11.44 7.89
C ARG A 39 -2.56 -12.38 6.87
N THR A 40 -2.19 -13.57 7.32
CA THR A 40 -1.60 -14.64 6.48
C THR A 40 -2.52 -15.11 5.35
N PHE A 41 -3.83 -14.86 5.45
CA PHE A 41 -4.83 -15.29 4.46
C PHE A 41 -5.49 -14.14 3.67
N ALA A 42 -5.05 -12.90 3.86
CA ALA A 42 -5.54 -11.81 3.03
C ALA A 42 -4.96 -11.95 1.61
N PRO A 43 -5.71 -11.59 0.55
CA PRO A 43 -5.17 -11.52 -0.81
C PRO A 43 -4.20 -10.33 -0.89
N ASN A 44 -3.01 -10.48 -0.34
CA ASN A 44 -1.96 -9.48 -0.40
C ASN A 44 -1.22 -9.59 -1.74
N PHE A 45 -0.67 -8.46 -2.17
CA PHE A 45 0.05 -8.35 -3.44
C PHE A 45 1.33 -9.20 -3.41
N THR A 46 1.63 -9.90 -4.51
CA THR A 46 2.98 -10.42 -4.77
C THR A 46 3.98 -9.26 -4.96
N ASP A 47 5.27 -9.58 -4.99
CA ASP A 47 6.31 -8.58 -5.25
C ASP A 47 6.15 -7.97 -6.66
N GLU A 48 5.73 -8.76 -7.65
CA GLU A 48 5.42 -8.29 -9.00
C GLU A 48 4.15 -7.42 -9.05
N GLU A 49 3.09 -7.84 -8.34
CA GLU A 49 1.86 -7.05 -8.25
C GLU A 49 2.08 -5.74 -7.48
N LEU A 50 2.94 -5.74 -6.46
CA LEU A 50 3.39 -4.55 -5.75
C LEU A 50 4.07 -3.57 -6.70
N ALA A 51 5.06 -4.05 -7.47
CA ALA A 51 5.76 -3.21 -8.45
C ALA A 51 4.78 -2.62 -9.48
N ALA A 52 3.83 -3.42 -9.97
CA ALA A 52 2.79 -2.95 -10.88
C ALA A 52 1.84 -1.93 -10.24
N ALA A 53 1.42 -2.14 -8.99
CA ALA A 53 0.56 -1.24 -8.24
C ALA A 53 1.24 0.11 -7.99
N ILE A 54 2.51 0.09 -7.57
CA ILE A 54 3.34 1.28 -7.37
C ILE A 54 3.46 2.06 -8.66
N GLY A 55 3.80 1.39 -9.77
CA GLY A 55 3.89 2.03 -11.08
C GLY A 55 2.56 2.66 -11.51
N TYR A 56 1.44 1.95 -11.31
CA TYR A 56 0.11 2.45 -11.64
C TYR A 56 -0.28 3.71 -10.85
N ALA A 57 -0.03 3.71 -9.54
CA ALA A 57 -0.36 4.82 -8.64
C ALA A 57 0.52 6.04 -8.89
N HIS A 58 1.84 5.84 -8.99
CA HIS A 58 2.79 6.94 -9.21
C HIS A 58 2.60 7.64 -10.55
N LEU A 59 2.24 6.90 -11.62
CA LEU A 59 1.89 7.49 -12.91
C LEU A 59 0.71 8.48 -12.81
N ARG A 60 -0.11 8.37 -11.77
CA ARG A 60 -1.31 9.19 -11.52
C ARG A 60 -1.12 10.17 -10.36
N GLY A 61 0.09 10.32 -9.84
CA GLY A 61 0.38 11.22 -8.72
C GLY A 61 -0.14 10.75 -7.37
N VAL A 62 -0.57 9.48 -7.25
CA VAL A 62 -1.06 8.89 -5.99
C VAL A 62 0.09 8.23 -5.25
N ARG A 63 0.25 8.55 -3.96
CA ARG A 63 1.30 7.95 -3.11
C ARG A 63 0.94 6.52 -2.68
N VAL A 64 1.93 5.68 -2.48
CA VAL A 64 1.75 4.31 -1.97
C VAL A 64 2.45 4.14 -0.63
N TYR A 65 1.69 3.68 0.38
CA TYR A 65 2.22 3.27 1.68
C TYR A 65 2.16 1.75 1.79
N VAL A 66 3.34 1.13 1.91
CA VAL A 66 3.44 -0.31 2.11
C VAL A 66 3.32 -0.60 3.60
N THR A 67 2.33 -1.40 4.00
CA THR A 67 2.08 -1.70 5.41
C THR A 67 3.00 -2.81 5.90
N VAL A 68 3.72 -2.53 6.99
CA VAL A 68 4.44 -3.50 7.81
C VAL A 68 3.78 -3.48 9.19
N ASN A 69 2.82 -4.37 9.41
CA ASN A 69 1.93 -4.33 10.58
C ASN A 69 2.07 -5.56 11.49
N THR A 70 3.19 -6.27 11.41
CA THR A 70 3.61 -7.30 12.36
C THR A 70 4.82 -6.83 13.15
N LEU A 71 4.97 -7.34 14.38
CA LEU A 71 6.24 -7.21 15.09
C LEU A 71 7.34 -7.89 14.28
N VAL A 72 8.45 -7.18 14.09
CA VAL A 72 9.62 -7.66 13.34
C VAL A 72 10.69 -8.04 14.36
N HIS A 73 11.22 -9.25 14.25
CA HIS A 73 12.38 -9.66 15.06
C HIS A 73 13.69 -9.19 14.41
N ASP A 74 14.75 -9.00 15.22
CA ASP A 74 16.07 -8.55 14.73
C ASP A 74 16.61 -9.42 13.59
N ARG A 75 16.38 -10.73 13.64
CA ARG A 75 16.78 -11.68 12.59
C ARG A 75 16.06 -11.48 11.25
N GLU A 76 14.93 -10.80 11.25
CA GLU A 76 14.09 -10.52 10.09
C GLU A 76 14.39 -9.14 9.49
N LEU A 77 15.12 -8.27 10.20
CA LEU A 77 15.53 -6.95 9.69
C LEU A 77 16.25 -6.99 8.34
N PRO A 78 17.17 -7.94 8.07
CA PRO A 78 17.82 -8.02 6.75
C PRO A 78 16.85 -8.32 5.61
N ALA A 79 15.70 -8.97 5.88
CA ALA A 79 14.69 -9.28 4.87
C ALA A 79 13.70 -8.13 4.62
N LEU A 80 13.81 -7.04 5.39
CA LEU A 80 13.04 -5.80 5.27
C LEU A 80 13.79 -4.67 4.56
N ALA A 81 15.12 -4.78 4.46
CA ALA A 81 16.03 -3.75 3.96
C ALA A 81 16.14 -3.71 2.43
#